data_AF-A0A060BLN9-F1
#
_entry.id   AF-A0A060BLN9-F1
#
_cell.length_a   1.000
_cell.length_b   1.000
_cell.length_c   1.000
_cell.angle_alpha   90.00
_cell.angle_beta   90.00
_cell.angle_gamma   90.00
#
_symmetry.space_group_name_H-M   'P 1'
#
loop_
_entity.id
_entity.type
_entity.pdbx_description
1 polymer ?
#
loop_
_entity_poly.entity_id
_entity_poly.type
_entity_poly.pdbx_seq_one_letter_code
_entity_poly.pdbx_strand_id
1 'polypeptide(L)'
;MSWAACDRLANAADVLGLPDRQEVWQQRADAIRRTIEKRAWNEDGGHYAATFGGNELDASLLQLVELRYVRALDPRFKATLEAVEHALRRGEHMLRYDAEDDFGRPETAFNICT
;
A
#
# COMPACT_ATOMS: atom_id res chain seq x y z
N MET A 1 0.35 3.38 6.08
CA MET A 1 0.33 3.11 7.54
C MET A 1 -0.86 3.73 8.29
N SER A 2 -1.21 5.01 8.11
CA SER A 2 -2.25 5.68 8.93
C SER A 2 -3.61 4.99 8.95
N TRP A 3 -4.04 4.41 7.83
CA TRP A 3 -5.25 3.59 7.76
C TRP A 3 -5.18 2.39 8.72
N ALA A 4 -4.11 1.59 8.61
CA ALA A 4 -3.94 0.36 9.39
C ALA A 4 -3.90 0.66 10.89
N ALA A 5 -3.30 1.79 11.30
CA ALA A 5 -3.33 2.23 12.69
C ALA A 5 -4.76 2.50 13.18
N CYS A 6 -5.57 3.24 12.41
CA CYS A 6 -6.96 3.52 12.77
C CYS A 6 -7.81 2.25 12.78
N ASP A 7 -7.66 1.37 11.77
CA ASP A 7 -8.34 0.08 11.69
C ASP A 7 -8.02 -0.81 12.90
N ARG A 8 -6.74 -0.94 13.26
CA ARG A 8 -6.29 -1.70 14.44
C ARG A 8 -6.84 -1.10 15.74
N LEU A 9 -6.89 0.22 15.86
CA LEU A 9 -7.45 0.90 17.04
C LEU A 9 -8.97 0.70 17.16
N ALA A 10 -9.70 0.68 16.05
CA ALA A 10 -11.14 0.36 16.05
C ALA A 10 -11.37 -1.08 16.52
N ASN A 11 -10.62 -2.04 15.96
CA ASN A 11 -10.68 -3.44 16.37
C ASN A 11 -10.30 -3.64 17.86
N ALA A 12 -9.27 -2.95 18.34
CA ALA A 12 -8.89 -3.02 19.75
C ALA A 12 -9.96 -2.43 20.68
N ALA A 13 -10.60 -1.32 20.29
CA ALA A 13 -11.67 -0.71 21.07
C ALA A 13 -12.92 -1.60 21.16
N ASP A 14 -13.26 -2.32 20.08
CA ASP A 14 -14.34 -3.32 20.07
C ASP A 14 -14.08 -4.44 21.09
N VAL A 15 -12.87 -5.03 21.05
CA VAL A 15 -12.45 -6.09 21.99
C VAL A 15 -12.47 -5.62 23.45
N LEU A 16 -12.18 -4.34 23.70
CA LEU A 16 -12.17 -3.74 25.04
C LEU A 16 -13.54 -3.22 25.50
N GLY A 17 -14.59 -3.31 24.67
CA GLY A 17 -15.91 -2.79 25.01
C GLY A 17 -15.99 -1.26 25.09
N LEU A 18 -15.26 -0.55 24.22
CA LEU A 18 -15.20 0.92 24.17
C LEU A 18 -15.89 1.46 22.91
N PRO A 19 -17.24 1.46 22.83
CA PRO A 19 -17.98 1.75 21.59
C PRO A 19 -17.71 3.16 21.03
N ASP A 20 -17.65 4.18 21.88
CA ASP A 20 -17.36 5.56 21.45
C ASP A 20 -15.97 5.68 20.80
N ARG A 21 -15.00 4.88 21.26
CA ARG A 21 -13.64 4.86 20.70
C ARG A 21 -13.58 4.06 19.41
N GLN A 22 -14.28 2.93 19.35
CA GLN A 22 -14.41 2.14 18.14
C GLN A 22 -14.99 2.99 17.01
N GLU A 23 -16.08 3.71 17.26
CA GLU A 23 -16.72 4.57 16.27
C GLU A 23 -15.74 5.64 15.74
N VAL A 24 -15.07 6.37 16.64
CA VAL A 24 -14.11 7.41 16.25
C VAL A 24 -12.99 6.85 15.35
N TRP A 25 -12.43 5.70 15.71
CA TRP A 25 -11.33 5.11 14.93
C TRP A 25 -11.81 4.49 13.62
N GLN A 26 -13.00 3.89 13.61
CA GLN A 26 -13.60 3.36 12.40
C GLN A 26 -13.89 4.47 11.39
N GLN A 27 -14.50 5.58 11.83
CA GLN A 27 -14.78 6.72 10.96
C GLN A 27 -13.50 7.29 10.31
N ARG A 28 -12.39 7.33 11.07
CA ARG A 28 -11.07 7.77 10.57
C ARG A 28 -10.49 6.76 9.58
N ALA A 29 -10.55 5.47 9.90
CA ALA A 29 -10.10 4.41 9.00
C ALA A 29 -10.88 4.49 7.67
N ASP A 30 -12.20 4.63 7.72
CA ASP A 30 -13.05 4.72 6.54
C ASP A 30 -12.74 5.97 5.70
N ALA A 31 -12.50 7.11 6.34
CA ALA A 31 -12.13 8.35 5.66
C ALA A 31 -10.78 8.23 4.92
N ILE A 32 -9.79 7.64 5.57
CA ILE A 32 -8.48 7.39 4.94
C ILE A 32 -8.63 6.37 3.81
N ARG A 33 -9.40 5.29 4.02
CA ARG A 33 -9.64 4.27 2.98
C ARG A 33 -10.26 4.89 1.75
N ARG A 34 -11.35 5.65 1.90
CA ARG A 34 -12.00 6.35 0.78
C ARG A 34 -11.03 7.24 0.00
N THR A 35 -10.12 7.90 0.71
CA THR A 35 -9.11 8.77 0.08
C THR A 35 -8.07 7.97 -0.70
N ILE A 36 -7.55 6.88 -0.12
CA ILE A 36 -6.60 5.99 -0.80
C ILE A 36 -7.25 5.36 -2.04
N GLU A 37 -8.44 4.78 -1.91
CA GLU A 37 -9.14 4.15 -3.05
C GLU A 37 -9.43 5.15 -4.16
N LYS A 38 -9.74 6.41 -3.82
CA LYS A 38 -10.01 7.47 -4.81
C LYS A 38 -8.75 8.01 -5.49
N ARG A 39 -7.62 8.07 -4.78
CA ARG A 39 -6.45 8.86 -5.20
C ARG A 39 -5.21 8.04 -5.49
N ALA A 40 -5.08 6.84 -4.94
CA ALA A 40 -3.94 5.97 -5.15
C ALA A 40 -4.23 4.88 -6.18
N TRP A 41 -5.49 4.55 -6.46
CA TRP A 41 -5.80 3.68 -7.59
C TRP A 41 -5.58 4.46 -8.90
N ASN A 42 -4.64 3.98 -9.72
CA ASN A 42 -4.38 4.54 -11.04
C ASN A 42 -5.18 3.72 -12.07
N GLU A 43 -6.25 4.31 -12.61
CA GLU A 43 -7.11 3.65 -13.60
C GLU A 43 -6.40 3.40 -14.93
N ASP A 44 -5.51 4.30 -15.36
CA ASP A 44 -4.80 4.21 -16.64
C ASP A 44 -3.73 3.10 -16.60
N GLY A 45 -3.04 2.97 -15.46
CA GLY A 45 -2.04 1.93 -15.20
C GLY A 45 -2.62 0.61 -14.71
N GLY A 46 -3.84 0.60 -14.17
CA GLY A 46 -4.50 -0.59 -13.64
C GLY A 46 -3.87 -1.13 -12.35
N HIS A 47 -3.22 -0.27 -11.56
CA HIS A 47 -2.57 -0.64 -10.30
C HIS A 47 -2.68 0.46 -9.24
N TYR A 48 -2.37 0.14 -7.98
CA TYR A 48 -2.11 1.18 -6.99
C TYR A 48 -0.79 1.89 -7.31
N ALA A 49 -0.79 3.21 -7.23
CA ALA A 49 0.39 4.06 -7.31
C ALA A 49 0.95 4.34 -5.90
N ALA A 50 2.26 4.55 -5.81
CA ALA A 50 2.97 4.88 -4.58
C ALA A 50 2.60 6.29 -4.05
N THR A 51 2.11 7.17 -4.92
CA THR A 51 1.69 8.53 -4.58
C THR A 51 0.24 8.80 -5.01
N PHE A 52 -0.37 9.84 -4.43
CA PHE A 52 -1.73 10.23 -4.80
C PHE A 52 -1.77 11.01 -6.10
N GLY A 53 -2.56 10.53 -7.07
CA GLY A 53 -2.71 11.13 -8.40
C GLY A 53 -1.51 10.89 -9.31
N GLY A 54 -0.54 10.10 -8.87
CA GLY A 54 0.62 9.71 -9.65
C GLY A 54 0.48 8.34 -10.30
N ASN A 55 1.56 7.89 -10.92
CA ASN A 55 1.68 6.56 -11.52
C ASN A 55 2.96 5.83 -11.08
N GLU A 56 3.66 6.36 -10.08
CA GLU A 56 4.93 5.80 -9.63
C GLU A 56 4.72 4.46 -8.93
N LEU A 57 5.62 3.52 -9.17
CA LEU A 57 5.66 2.23 -8.50
C LEU A 57 6.74 2.24 -7.41
N ASP A 58 6.41 1.69 -6.25
CA ASP A 58 7.37 1.45 -5.17
C ASP A 58 7.06 0.06 -4.56
N ALA A 59 8.09 -0.71 -4.25
CA ALA A 59 7.96 -2.06 -3.69
C ALA A 59 7.21 -2.08 -2.34
N SER A 60 7.13 -0.95 -1.62
CA SER A 60 6.29 -0.81 -0.42
C SER A 60 4.80 -1.02 -0.68
N LEU A 61 4.32 -0.94 -1.93
CA LEU A 61 2.95 -1.32 -2.29
C LEU A 61 2.63 -2.79 -1.98
N LEU A 62 3.64 -3.66 -1.90
CA LEU A 62 3.45 -5.06 -1.49
C LEU A 62 2.95 -5.18 -0.04
N GLN A 63 3.21 -4.17 0.80
CA GLN A 63 2.73 -4.13 2.18
C GLN A 63 1.20 -3.97 2.29
N LEU A 64 0.48 -3.66 1.21
CA LEU A 64 -0.98 -3.57 1.24
C LEU A 64 -1.64 -4.89 1.71
N VAL A 65 -1.03 -6.05 1.39
CA VAL A 65 -1.49 -7.34 1.89
C VAL A 65 -1.10 -7.58 3.34
N GLU A 66 0.15 -7.32 3.70
CA GLU A 66 0.66 -7.50 5.07
C GLU A 66 -0.11 -6.64 6.09
N LEU A 67 -0.45 -5.42 5.70
CA LEU A 67 -1.27 -4.51 6.50
C LEU A 67 -2.76 -4.89 6.53
N ARG A 68 -3.16 -5.91 5.75
CA ARG A 68 -4.54 -6.37 5.56
C ARG A 68 -5.46 -5.28 4.96
N TYR A 69 -4.87 -4.37 4.18
CA TYR A 69 -5.63 -3.35 3.45
C TYR A 69 -6.44 -3.98 2.31
N VAL A 70 -5.81 -4.89 1.58
CA VAL A 70 -6.40 -5.71 0.51
C VAL A 70 -6.14 -7.19 0.80
N ARG A 71 -6.98 -8.06 0.21
CA ARG A 71 -6.76 -9.50 0.29
C ARG A 71 -5.69 -9.89 -0.74
N ALA A 72 -4.88 -10.90 -0.42
CA ALA A 72 -3.83 -11.39 -1.32
C ALA A 72 -4.34 -11.82 -2.71
N LEU A 73 -5.59 -12.31 -2.78
CA LEU A 73 -6.22 -12.72 -4.04
C LEU A 73 -7.11 -11.63 -4.68
N ASP A 74 -7.09 -10.41 -4.16
CA ASP A 74 -7.80 -9.28 -4.77
C ASP A 74 -7.22 -9.01 -6.17
N PRO A 75 -8.06 -8.95 -7.23
CA PRO A 75 -7.58 -8.69 -8.59
C PRO A 75 -6.76 -7.41 -8.71
N ARG A 76 -7.11 -6.35 -7.97
CA ARG A 76 -6.37 -5.07 -7.99
C ARG A 76 -4.99 -5.20 -7.36
N PHE A 77 -4.88 -6.00 -6.30
CA PHE A 77 -3.59 -6.30 -5.71
C PHE A 77 -2.71 -7.15 -6.63
N LYS A 78 -3.28 -8.18 -7.28
CA LYS A 78 -2.53 -8.99 -8.25
C LYS A 78 -1.98 -8.15 -9.40
N ALA A 79 -2.81 -7.28 -9.98
CA ALA A 79 -2.35 -6.34 -11.02
C ALA A 79 -1.25 -5.40 -10.51
N THR A 80 -1.36 -4.93 -9.26
CA THR A 80 -0.31 -4.12 -8.64
C THR A 80 0.99 -4.90 -8.43
N LEU A 81 0.90 -6.16 -7.97
CA LEU A 81 2.06 -7.04 -7.80
C LEU A 81 2.75 -7.28 -9.14
N GLU A 82 2.00 -7.60 -10.20
CA GLU A 82 2.53 -7.81 -11.55
C GLU A 82 3.22 -6.54 -12.09
N ALA A 83 2.63 -5.36 -11.89
CA ALA A 83 3.22 -4.09 -12.29
C ALA A 83 4.53 -3.80 -11.54
N VAL A 84 4.52 -3.98 -10.21
CA VAL A 84 5.69 -3.81 -9.35
C VAL A 84 6.81 -4.78 -9.74
N GLU A 85 6.48 -6.06 -9.95
CA GLU A 85 7.44 -7.08 -10.36
C GLU A 85 8.08 -6.73 -11.72
N HIS A 86 7.27 -6.36 -12.70
CA HIS A 86 7.76 -6.00 -14.02
C HIS A 86 8.71 -4.79 -14.00
N ALA A 87 8.36 -3.75 -13.25
CA ALA A 87 9.15 -2.52 -13.20
C ALA A 87 10.43 -2.67 -12.35
N LEU A 88 10.33 -3.33 -11.18
CA LEU A 88 11.34 -3.21 -10.13
C LEU A 88 12.18 -4.49 -9.92
N ARG A 89 11.79 -5.64 -10.46
CA ARG A 89 12.56 -6.89 -10.29
C ARG A 89 13.84 -6.89 -11.13
N ARG A 90 14.93 -7.33 -10.53
CA ARG A 90 16.26 -7.54 -11.14
C ARG A 90 16.75 -8.93 -10.71
N GLY A 91 16.48 -9.95 -11.54
CA GLY A 91 16.79 -11.34 -11.20
C GLY A 91 16.00 -11.80 -9.97
N GLU A 92 16.69 -12.21 -8.91
CA GLU A 92 16.09 -12.63 -7.65
C GLU A 92 15.93 -11.48 -6.65
N HIS A 93 16.10 -10.22 -7.06
CA HIS A 93 16.04 -9.07 -6.15
C HIS A 93 15.04 -8.01 -6.65
N MET A 94 14.52 -7.21 -5.73
CA MET A 94 13.63 -6.09 -6.04
C MET A 94 14.31 -4.76 -5.74
N LEU A 95 14.21 -3.79 -6.65
CA LEU A 95 14.48 -2.38 -6.31
C LEU A 95 13.32 -1.82 -5.50
N ARG A 96 13.58 -0.76 -4.70
CA ARG A 96 12.49 -0.06 -4.02
C ARG A 96 11.65 0.76 -5.00
N TYR A 97 12.29 1.48 -5.89
CA TYR A 97 11.74 2.26 -7.00
C TYR A 97 12.80 2.30 -8.12
N ASP A 98 12.45 2.70 -9.34
CA ASP A 98 13.38 2.77 -10.49
C ASP A 98 13.64 4.21 -10.98
N ALA A 99 12.93 5.19 -10.41
CA ALA A 99 13.17 6.60 -10.67
C ALA A 99 14.59 7.00 -10.22
N GLU A 100 15.22 7.85 -11.04
CA GLU A 100 16.51 8.46 -10.71
C GLU A 100 16.32 9.46 -9.56
N ASP A 101 17.16 9.35 -8.54
CA ASP A 101 17.21 10.28 -7.41
C ASP A 101 18.56 11.02 -7.36
N ASP A 102 18.81 11.75 -6.27
CA ASP A 102 20.07 12.51 -6.08
C ASP A 102 21.34 11.62 -6.09
N PHE A 103 21.17 10.29 -6.05
CA PHE A 103 22.23 9.28 -6.11
C PHE A 103 22.26 8.51 -7.44
N GLY A 104 21.46 8.90 -8.43
CA GLY A 104 21.33 8.22 -9.72
C GLY A 104 20.23 7.16 -9.71
N ARG A 105 20.31 6.21 -10.65
CA ARG A 105 19.36 5.10 -10.70
C ARG A 105 19.66 4.09 -9.59
N PRO A 106 18.66 3.62 -8.83
CA PRO A 106 18.89 2.63 -7.79
C PRO A 106 19.50 1.34 -8.32
N GLU A 107 20.61 0.92 -7.72
CA GLU A 107 21.31 -0.34 -8.04
C GLU A 107 21.21 -1.37 -6.90
N THR A 108 20.77 -0.95 -5.71
CA THR A 108 20.74 -1.79 -4.50
C THR A 108 19.37 -2.43 -4.28
N ALA A 109 19.38 -3.71 -3.89
CA ALA A 109 18.18 -4.46 -3.57
C ALA A 109 17.47 -3.96 -2.30
N PHE A 110 16.14 -3.98 -2.33
CA PHE A 110 15.26 -3.77 -1.20
C PHE A 110 14.80 -5.12 -0.64
N ASN A 111 15.67 -5.71 0.18
CA ASN A 111 15.56 -7.10 0.63
C ASN A 111 14.25 -7.48 1.33
N ILE A 112 13.56 -6.53 1.97
CA ILE A 112 12.27 -6.81 2.64
C ILE A 112 11.14 -7.15 1.66
N CYS A 113 11.31 -6.78 0.39
CA CYS A 113 10.34 -7.00 -0.68
C CYS A 113 10.88 -7.92 -1.78
N THR A 114 12.00 -8.59 -1.54
CA THR A 114 12.57 -9.59 -2.44
C THR A 114 11.89 -10.95 -2.28
#